data_AF-A0A374VFA2-F1
#
_entry.id   AF-A0A374VFA2-F1
#
_cell.length_a   1.000
_cell.length_b   1.000
_cell.length_c   1.000
_cell.angle_alpha   90.00
_cell.angle_beta   90.00
_cell.angle_gamma   90.00
#
_symmetry.space_group_name_H-M   'P 1'
#
loop_
_entity.id
_entity.type
_entity.pdbx_description
1 polymer ?
#
loop_
_entity_poly.entity_id
_entity_poly.type
_entity_poly.pdbx_seq_one_letter_code
_entity_poly.pdbx_strand_id
1 'polypeptide(L)'
;MKKLLLLCMTAMFCFACSESKTVTVTVTNPLAMERSNEIVEVSMAEISNQLNLADTAQIVVLNADGRQVPYQITYDEKVIFPVTVAANGNVVYTIKAGIPETFDVKACGKYYPNRLDDVAWENDLVAFRAYGPALQAKGERGYGYDLFTKRDTTEPMLEAMYAKETDKARRAELNELKKTDPKTAGKLLREMSYHIDHGHGMDCYAVGPTLGAGVAALMVNDTIVYPWCYKDQEILDNGPLRFTAKLVFNPLNVKGDTTVVETRLITLDAGSHLNKTAVSYSNLKEALPIAAGIVLHEPDGAVVTNAADGYITYVDPTNGPNNGKIFMGAAVPTVVKEAKAVLFSEQEKKQRNNADGHVLAISDYEPGSDYVYYWGFAWNKADIKTPEAWNQYMADFAQKVRNPLTVSISK
;
A
#
# COMPACT_ATOMS: atom_id res chain seq x y z
N MET A 1 -21.35 43.01 -71.66
CA MET A 1 -22.25 42.52 -70.60
C MET A 1 -22.24 41.00 -70.60
N LYS A 2 -21.89 40.38 -69.45
CA LYS A 2 -22.44 39.13 -68.87
C LYS A 2 -22.55 37.89 -69.80
N LYS A 3 -22.12 36.65 -69.51
CA LYS A 3 -21.73 35.90 -68.30
C LYS A 3 -21.17 34.56 -68.84
N LEU A 4 -19.97 34.14 -68.46
CA LEU A 4 -19.66 33.22 -67.34
C LEU A 4 -19.91 31.73 -67.66
N LEU A 5 -18.80 31.05 -67.98
CA LEU A 5 -18.55 29.61 -67.83
C LEU A 5 -18.96 29.14 -66.42
N LEU A 6 -19.57 27.96 -66.28
CA LEU A 6 -19.33 27.15 -65.08
C LEU A 6 -19.37 25.66 -65.40
N LEU A 7 -18.19 25.06 -65.18
CA LEU A 7 -17.80 23.68 -65.34
C LEU A 7 -18.26 22.86 -64.12
N CYS A 8 -18.59 21.58 -64.32
CA CYS A 8 -18.82 20.59 -63.28
C CYS A 8 -17.66 20.50 -62.27
N MET A 9 -17.99 20.40 -60.99
CA MET A 9 -17.12 19.75 -59.99
C MET A 9 -17.99 19.08 -58.93
N THR A 10 -18.13 17.77 -59.07
CA THR A 10 -18.64 16.87 -58.03
C THR A 10 -17.47 16.57 -57.09
N ALA A 11 -17.39 17.28 -55.97
CA ALA A 11 -16.39 17.01 -54.94
C ALA A 11 -16.86 15.80 -54.11
N MET A 12 -16.25 14.65 -54.37
CA MET A 12 -16.40 13.43 -53.58
C MET A 12 -15.53 13.57 -52.33
N PHE A 13 -16.14 13.91 -51.19
CA PHE A 13 -15.46 13.87 -49.88
C PHE A 13 -15.28 12.39 -49.49
N CYS A 14 -14.11 11.82 -49.79
CA CYS A 14 -13.65 10.60 -49.17
C CYS A 14 -13.30 10.91 -47.71
N PHE A 15 -14.23 10.68 -46.78
CA PHE A 15 -13.86 10.48 -45.38
C PHE A 15 -13.08 9.17 -45.29
N ALA A 16 -11.75 9.26 -45.36
CA ALA A 16 -10.90 8.19 -44.89
C ALA A 16 -11.08 8.12 -43.36
N CYS A 17 -11.93 7.20 -42.88
CA CYS A 17 -11.80 6.70 -41.53
C CYS A 17 -10.41 6.07 -41.44
N SER A 18 -9.42 6.82 -40.95
CA SER A 18 -8.24 6.20 -40.38
C SER A 18 -8.73 5.41 -39.18
N GLU A 19 -8.79 4.09 -39.30
CA GLU A 19 -8.87 3.23 -38.12
C GLU A 19 -7.76 3.69 -37.16
N SER A 20 -8.16 4.14 -35.98
CA SER A 20 -7.18 4.49 -34.95
C SER A 20 -6.47 3.20 -34.60
N LYS A 21 -5.13 3.19 -34.71
CA LYS A 21 -4.33 2.06 -34.26
C LYS A 21 -4.71 1.77 -32.81
N THR A 22 -4.93 0.50 -32.52
CA THR A 22 -5.23 0.00 -31.18
C THR A 22 -4.17 -1.00 -30.76
N VAL A 23 -4.07 -1.21 -29.46
CA VAL A 23 -3.34 -2.31 -28.84
C VAL A 23 -4.32 -3.08 -27.98
N THR A 24 -4.36 -4.38 -28.14
CA THR A 24 -5.17 -5.30 -27.37
C THR A 24 -4.33 -5.87 -26.23
N VAL A 25 -4.80 -5.67 -25.00
CA VAL A 25 -4.25 -6.27 -23.79
C VAL A 25 -5.18 -7.39 -23.34
N THR A 26 -4.70 -8.63 -23.41
CA THR A 26 -5.42 -9.80 -22.90
C THR A 26 -4.86 -10.18 -21.55
N VAL A 27 -5.73 -10.28 -20.56
CA VAL A 27 -5.37 -10.68 -19.19
C VAL A 27 -6.01 -12.03 -18.90
N THR A 28 -5.20 -13.00 -18.47
CA THR A 28 -5.63 -14.37 -18.19
C THR A 28 -5.46 -14.68 -16.71
N ASN A 29 -6.50 -15.27 -16.13
CA ASN A 29 -6.52 -15.71 -14.74
C ASN A 29 -6.33 -17.23 -14.66
N PRO A 30 -5.21 -17.72 -14.11
CA PRO A 30 -4.95 -19.16 -14.01
C PRO A 30 -5.70 -19.84 -12.85
N LEU A 31 -6.34 -19.09 -11.98
CA LEU A 31 -6.99 -19.62 -10.77
C LEU A 31 -8.48 -19.86 -10.99
N ALA A 32 -9.01 -20.86 -10.27
CA ALA A 32 -10.44 -21.17 -10.21
C ALA A 32 -11.26 -20.21 -9.34
N MET A 33 -10.80 -18.97 -9.15
CA MET A 33 -11.46 -17.92 -8.39
C MET A 33 -11.46 -16.62 -9.20
N GLU A 34 -12.49 -15.79 -9.05
CA GLU A 34 -12.52 -14.47 -9.69
C GLU A 34 -11.45 -13.54 -9.09
N ARG A 35 -10.88 -12.68 -9.94
CA ARG A 35 -9.96 -11.60 -9.55
C ARG A 35 -10.59 -10.29 -9.99
N SER A 36 -11.17 -9.56 -9.03
CA SER A 36 -11.95 -8.35 -9.27
C SER A 36 -11.14 -7.11 -8.89
N ASN A 37 -11.16 -6.09 -9.76
CA ASN A 37 -10.46 -4.81 -9.59
C ASN A 37 -8.96 -4.93 -9.27
N GLU A 38 -8.30 -6.00 -9.71
CA GLU A 38 -6.86 -6.17 -9.49
C GLU A 38 -6.07 -5.27 -10.46
N ILE A 39 -5.04 -4.59 -9.99
CA ILE A 39 -4.20 -3.74 -10.84
C ILE A 39 -3.24 -4.60 -11.66
N VAL A 40 -3.31 -4.48 -12.98
CA VAL A 40 -2.31 -5.06 -13.90
C VAL A 40 -1.34 -3.98 -14.37
N GLU A 41 -0.17 -4.41 -14.80
CA GLU A 41 0.90 -3.54 -15.30
C GLU A 41 1.24 -3.92 -16.74
N VAL A 42 1.31 -2.93 -17.64
CA VAL A 42 1.84 -3.09 -19.01
C VAL A 42 2.90 -2.03 -19.31
N SER A 43 3.91 -2.36 -20.11
CA SER A 43 4.98 -1.42 -20.44
C SER A 43 4.47 -0.28 -21.32
N MET A 44 4.64 0.98 -20.89
CA MET A 44 4.30 2.14 -21.72
C MET A 44 5.14 2.18 -22.99
N ALA A 45 6.41 1.75 -22.93
CA ALA A 45 7.27 1.65 -24.10
C ALA A 45 6.72 0.65 -25.13
N GLU A 46 6.24 -0.52 -24.71
CA GLU A 46 5.62 -1.49 -25.60
C GLU A 46 4.34 -0.94 -26.24
N ILE A 47 3.48 -0.28 -25.46
CA ILE A 47 2.28 0.40 -25.96
C ILE A 47 2.63 1.48 -27.00
N SER A 48 3.56 2.37 -26.68
CA SER A 48 4.01 3.46 -27.56
C SER A 48 4.57 2.93 -28.88
N ASN A 49 5.36 1.86 -28.82
CA ASN A 49 5.94 1.24 -30.01
C ASN A 49 4.87 0.60 -30.91
N GLN A 50 3.91 -0.14 -30.34
CA GLN A 50 2.85 -0.78 -31.12
C GLN A 50 1.88 0.22 -31.75
N LEU A 51 1.57 1.30 -31.04
CA LEU A 51 0.70 2.39 -31.52
C LEU A 51 1.43 3.41 -32.41
N ASN A 52 2.77 3.45 -32.37
CA ASN A 52 3.59 4.51 -32.96
C ASN A 52 3.17 5.90 -32.44
N LEU A 53 3.11 6.03 -31.11
CA LEU A 53 2.77 7.28 -30.43
C LEU A 53 3.92 8.29 -30.49
N ALA A 54 3.57 9.58 -30.52
CA ALA A 54 4.52 10.64 -30.20
C ALA A 54 4.67 10.77 -28.68
N ASP A 55 5.79 11.33 -28.20
CA ASP A 55 6.10 11.47 -26.77
C ASP A 55 5.04 12.25 -25.97
N THR A 56 4.29 13.14 -26.64
CA THR A 56 3.22 13.96 -26.02
C THR A 56 1.84 13.34 -26.17
N ALA A 57 1.71 12.16 -26.78
CA ALA A 57 0.42 11.54 -27.01
C ALA A 57 -0.19 11.04 -25.68
N GLN A 58 -1.46 11.34 -25.49
CA GLN A 58 -2.25 10.75 -24.43
C GLN A 58 -2.90 9.46 -24.91
N ILE A 59 -3.14 8.55 -23.97
CA ILE A 59 -3.81 7.27 -24.22
C ILE A 59 -5.14 7.20 -23.47
N VAL A 60 -5.97 6.27 -23.88
CA VAL A 60 -7.12 5.81 -23.11
C VAL A 60 -7.06 4.28 -23.02
N VAL A 61 -7.50 3.74 -21.90
CA VAL A 61 -7.72 2.30 -21.71
C VAL A 61 -9.21 2.04 -21.76
N LEU A 62 -9.65 1.13 -22.61
CA LEU A 62 -11.06 0.80 -22.82
C LEU A 62 -11.35 -0.64 -22.41
N ASN A 63 -12.48 -0.86 -21.74
CA ASN A 63 -13.01 -2.19 -21.49
C ASN A 63 -13.69 -2.79 -22.75
N ALA A 64 -14.24 -3.99 -22.62
CA ALA A 64 -14.94 -4.69 -23.70
C ALA A 64 -16.18 -3.93 -24.24
N ASP A 65 -16.80 -3.06 -23.44
CA ASP A 65 -17.93 -2.21 -23.85
C ASP A 65 -17.49 -0.90 -24.53
N GLY A 66 -16.18 -0.69 -24.69
CA GLY A 66 -15.61 0.54 -25.25
C GLY A 66 -15.65 1.75 -24.31
N ARG A 67 -15.88 1.54 -23.01
CA ARG A 67 -15.85 2.60 -21.99
C ARG A 67 -14.45 2.78 -21.43
N GLN A 68 -14.08 4.02 -21.14
CA GLN A 68 -12.81 4.30 -20.46
C GLN A 68 -12.80 3.66 -19.07
N VAL A 69 -11.66 3.09 -18.71
CA VAL A 69 -11.35 2.68 -17.34
C VAL A 69 -10.25 3.59 -16.79
N PRO A 70 -10.24 3.86 -15.48
CA PRO A 70 -9.16 4.62 -14.87
C PRO A 70 -7.83 3.93 -15.15
N TYR A 71 -6.82 4.73 -15.44
CA TYR A 71 -5.45 4.26 -15.56
C TYR A 71 -4.48 5.27 -14.94
N GLN A 72 -3.26 4.82 -14.71
CA GLN A 72 -2.15 5.65 -14.25
C GLN A 72 -0.88 5.22 -15.00
N ILE A 73 0.00 6.17 -15.29
CA ILE A 73 1.37 5.88 -15.73
C ILE A 73 2.26 6.00 -14.48
N THR A 74 2.99 4.95 -14.14
CA THR A 74 3.84 4.90 -12.96
C THR A 74 5.22 5.49 -13.21
N TYR A 75 5.97 5.77 -12.14
CA TYR A 75 7.33 6.30 -12.19
C TYR A 75 8.31 5.45 -13.03
N ASP A 76 8.06 4.13 -13.11
CA ASP A 76 8.84 3.17 -13.90
C ASP A 76 8.22 2.89 -15.28
N GLU A 77 7.44 3.84 -15.79
CA GLU A 77 6.87 3.85 -17.14
C GLU A 77 5.95 2.65 -17.45
N LYS A 78 5.15 2.23 -16.47
CA LYS A 78 4.08 1.24 -16.70
C LYS A 78 2.73 1.92 -16.75
N VAL A 79 1.89 1.47 -17.67
CA VAL A 79 0.46 1.76 -17.65
C VAL A 79 -0.19 0.74 -16.73
N ILE A 80 -0.87 1.23 -15.70
CA ILE A 80 -1.60 0.41 -14.75
C ILE A 80 -3.09 0.73 -14.80
N PHE A 81 -3.93 -0.29 -14.67
CA PHE A 81 -5.40 -0.16 -14.65
C PHE A 81 -6.04 -1.37 -13.97
N PRO A 82 -7.24 -1.22 -13.39
CA PRO A 82 -7.93 -2.32 -12.71
C PRO A 82 -8.57 -3.27 -13.73
N VAL A 83 -8.50 -4.57 -13.44
CA VAL A 83 -9.16 -5.61 -14.23
C VAL A 83 -10.05 -6.51 -13.39
N THR A 84 -11.12 -7.00 -14.00
CA THR A 84 -11.95 -8.05 -13.43
C THR A 84 -11.93 -9.26 -14.36
N VAL A 85 -11.41 -10.38 -13.88
CA VAL A 85 -11.23 -11.62 -14.65
C VAL A 85 -11.92 -12.76 -13.93
N ALA A 86 -12.84 -13.43 -14.63
CA ALA A 86 -13.51 -14.62 -14.12
C ALA A 86 -12.51 -15.74 -13.80
N ALA A 87 -12.94 -16.69 -12.96
CA ALA A 87 -12.19 -17.92 -12.67
C ALA A 87 -11.80 -18.67 -13.96
N ASN A 88 -10.53 -19.04 -14.10
CA ASN A 88 -9.95 -19.70 -15.28
C ASN A 88 -10.23 -18.99 -16.61
N GLY A 89 -10.55 -17.69 -16.55
CA GLY A 89 -11.00 -16.91 -17.69
C GLY A 89 -9.92 -15.99 -18.24
N ASN A 90 -10.29 -15.26 -19.28
CA ASN A 90 -9.56 -14.11 -19.77
C ASN A 90 -10.50 -12.92 -20.00
N VAL A 91 -9.93 -11.73 -20.03
CA VAL A 91 -10.61 -10.48 -20.36
C VAL A 91 -9.72 -9.66 -21.28
N VAL A 92 -10.34 -8.87 -22.15
CA VAL A 92 -9.65 -8.05 -23.14
C VAL A 92 -9.91 -6.58 -22.88
N TYR A 93 -8.84 -5.80 -22.89
CA TYR A 93 -8.83 -4.35 -22.86
C TYR A 93 -8.18 -3.80 -24.13
N THR A 94 -8.56 -2.59 -24.52
CA THR A 94 -8.00 -1.91 -25.68
C THR A 94 -7.34 -0.61 -25.25
N ILE A 95 -6.09 -0.40 -25.65
CA ILE A 95 -5.35 0.85 -25.46
C ILE A 95 -5.20 1.55 -26.81
N LYS A 96 -5.47 2.84 -26.85
CA LYS A 96 -5.29 3.67 -28.06
C LYS A 96 -5.00 5.12 -27.69
N ALA A 97 -4.54 5.91 -28.67
CA ALA A 97 -4.43 7.36 -28.50
C ALA A 97 -5.82 7.97 -28.22
N GLY A 98 -5.91 8.87 -27.24
CA GLY A 98 -7.16 9.49 -26.85
C GLY A 98 -7.00 10.48 -25.71
N ILE A 99 -8.07 11.22 -25.42
CA ILE A 99 -8.12 12.16 -24.30
C ILE A 99 -8.72 11.40 -23.09
N PRO A 100 -7.97 11.25 -21.99
CA PRO A 100 -8.45 10.55 -20.81
C PRO A 100 -9.55 11.34 -20.10
N GLU A 101 -10.50 10.61 -19.52
CA GLU A 101 -11.43 11.16 -18.53
C GLU A 101 -10.68 11.54 -17.24
N THR A 102 -11.29 12.42 -16.44
CA THR A 102 -10.81 12.68 -15.08
C THR A 102 -11.27 11.55 -14.17
N PHE A 103 -10.34 10.93 -13.46
CA PHE A 103 -10.62 9.88 -12.49
C PHE A 103 -10.30 10.33 -11.07
N ASP A 104 -11.14 9.93 -10.12
CA ASP A 104 -10.92 10.23 -8.70
C ASP A 104 -9.64 9.59 -8.18
N VAL A 105 -8.94 10.31 -7.30
CA VAL A 105 -7.79 9.75 -6.57
C VAL A 105 -8.28 8.76 -5.54
N LYS A 106 -7.88 7.50 -5.69
CA LYS A 106 -8.19 6.41 -4.76
C LYS A 106 -7.00 6.03 -3.90
N ALA A 107 -5.78 6.04 -4.42
CA ALA A 107 -4.57 5.78 -3.65
C ALA A 107 -3.60 6.97 -3.72
N CYS A 108 -3.15 7.46 -2.58
CA CYS A 108 -2.24 8.60 -2.47
C CYS A 108 -1.55 8.67 -1.11
N GLY A 109 -0.56 9.55 -0.98
CA GLY A 109 0.14 9.81 0.27
C GLY A 109 0.91 11.12 0.25
N LYS A 110 1.52 11.44 1.39
CA LYS A 110 2.22 12.71 1.62
C LYS A 110 3.27 12.57 2.71
N TYR A 111 4.25 13.45 2.63
CA TYR A 111 5.26 13.67 3.67
C TYR A 111 4.79 14.78 4.64
N TYR A 112 4.89 14.54 5.95
CA TYR A 112 4.38 15.39 7.02
C TYR A 112 5.50 15.86 7.96
N PRO A 113 6.26 16.91 7.60
CA PRO A 113 7.33 17.45 8.46
C PRO A 113 6.82 17.93 9.82
N ASN A 114 5.60 18.46 9.85
CA ASN A 114 4.93 18.94 11.06
C ASN A 114 4.50 17.80 12.01
N ARG A 115 4.61 16.53 11.57
CA ARG A 115 4.33 15.36 12.40
C ARG A 115 5.57 14.48 12.56
N LEU A 116 6.73 15.11 12.76
CA LEU A 116 8.02 14.43 12.99
C LEU A 116 8.47 13.59 11.79
N ASP A 117 8.29 14.18 10.61
CA ASP A 117 8.71 13.62 9.34
C ASP A 117 7.99 12.30 8.99
N ASP A 118 6.73 12.15 9.38
CA ASP A 118 5.95 10.98 8.94
C ASP A 118 5.83 10.95 7.41
N VAL A 119 5.88 9.75 6.82
CA VAL A 119 5.30 9.50 5.49
C VAL A 119 4.03 8.71 5.72
N ALA A 120 2.89 9.24 5.31
CA ALA A 120 1.60 8.57 5.44
C ALA A 120 0.91 8.44 4.09
N TRP A 121 0.23 7.32 3.88
CA TRP A 121 -0.43 6.99 2.61
C TRP A 121 -1.67 6.14 2.85
N GLU A 122 -2.58 6.17 1.90
CA GLU A 122 -3.86 5.50 1.98
C GLU A 122 -4.36 5.07 0.61
N ASN A 123 -5.34 4.17 0.63
CA ASN A 123 -6.27 4.01 -0.46
C ASN A 123 -7.72 4.15 0.05
N ASP A 124 -8.70 3.75 -0.76
CA ASP A 124 -10.12 3.75 -0.42
C ASP A 124 -10.52 2.86 0.77
N LEU A 125 -9.67 1.91 1.18
CA LEU A 125 -9.96 0.92 2.24
C LEU A 125 -9.11 1.08 3.50
N VAL A 126 -7.83 1.46 3.36
CA VAL A 126 -6.83 1.38 4.43
C VAL A 126 -5.85 2.54 4.35
N ALA A 127 -5.18 2.83 5.47
CA ALA A 127 -4.20 3.89 5.59
C ALA A 127 -3.07 3.51 6.55
N PHE A 128 -1.89 4.05 6.31
CA PHE A 128 -0.64 3.66 6.97
C PHE A 128 0.28 4.85 7.19
N ARG A 129 1.25 4.70 8.11
CA ARG A 129 2.41 5.59 8.19
C ARG A 129 3.71 4.85 8.47
N ALA A 130 4.80 5.44 7.99
CA ALA A 130 6.17 5.15 8.40
C ALA A 130 6.74 6.36 9.15
N TYR A 131 7.43 6.09 10.25
CA TYR A 131 8.03 7.13 11.08
C TYR A 131 9.34 7.66 10.50
N GLY A 132 9.56 8.97 10.65
CA GLY A 132 10.68 9.66 10.03
C GLY A 132 11.84 10.06 10.94
N PRO A 133 12.85 10.74 10.35
CA PRO A 133 14.07 11.16 11.03
C PRO A 133 13.86 12.02 12.27
N ALA A 134 12.92 12.98 12.26
CA ALA A 134 12.65 13.80 13.44
C ALA A 134 12.08 13.01 14.62
N LEU A 135 11.38 11.88 14.41
CA LEU A 135 10.97 10.99 15.48
C LEU A 135 12.18 10.27 16.09
N GLN A 136 13.04 9.72 15.23
CA GLN A 136 14.28 9.06 15.64
C GLN A 136 15.21 10.01 16.43
N ALA A 137 15.32 11.27 16.01
CA ALA A 137 16.13 12.28 16.68
C ALA A 137 15.65 12.58 18.13
N LYS A 138 14.39 12.29 18.45
CA LYS A 138 13.86 12.36 19.83
C LYS A 138 14.16 11.12 20.67
N GLY A 139 14.78 10.10 20.10
CA GLY A 139 15.10 8.84 20.76
C GLY A 139 13.94 7.84 20.82
N GLU A 140 12.82 8.14 20.16
CA GLU A 140 11.70 7.20 20.07
C GLU A 140 12.01 6.09 19.07
N ARG A 141 11.74 4.84 19.47
CA ARG A 141 12.09 3.62 18.77
C ARG A 141 10.97 3.19 17.79
N GLY A 142 10.67 4.06 16.82
CA GLY A 142 9.66 3.81 15.78
C GLY A 142 10.17 2.84 14.71
N TYR A 143 10.07 1.54 14.98
CA TYR A 143 10.56 0.49 14.06
C TYR A 143 9.48 -0.02 13.10
N GLY A 144 8.26 -0.13 13.59
CA GLY A 144 7.12 -0.70 12.88
C GLY A 144 6.38 0.31 12.01
N TYR A 145 5.54 -0.20 11.11
CA TYR A 145 4.51 0.61 10.46
C TYR A 145 3.31 0.77 11.38
N ASP A 146 2.69 1.95 11.30
CA ASP A 146 1.41 2.25 11.92
C ASP A 146 0.28 2.24 10.89
N LEU A 147 -0.95 2.32 11.37
CA LEU A 147 -2.14 2.31 10.53
C LEU A 147 -3.22 3.26 11.01
N PHE A 148 -4.10 3.63 10.07
CA PHE A 148 -5.33 4.36 10.34
C PHE A 148 -6.48 3.54 9.77
N THR A 149 -7.44 3.18 10.62
CA THR A 149 -8.66 2.53 10.15
C THR A 149 -9.45 3.50 9.27
N LYS A 150 -10.22 2.95 8.33
CA LYS A 150 -11.13 3.71 7.49
C LYS A 150 -12.48 3.02 7.39
N ARG A 151 -13.54 3.81 7.25
CA ARG A 151 -14.87 3.36 6.84
C ARG A 151 -15.63 4.52 6.22
N ASP A 152 -16.59 4.22 5.35
CA ASP A 152 -17.51 5.21 4.80
C ASP A 152 -16.78 6.44 4.21
N THR A 153 -15.66 6.20 3.52
CA THR A 153 -14.85 7.24 2.86
C THR A 153 -15.00 7.13 1.34
N THR A 154 -15.35 8.24 0.68
CA THR A 154 -15.41 8.32 -0.78
C THR A 154 -14.16 8.97 -1.40
N GLU A 155 -13.39 9.66 -0.57
CA GLU A 155 -12.17 10.41 -0.90
C GLU A 155 -11.05 10.10 0.12
N PRO A 156 -9.77 10.39 -0.20
CA PRO A 156 -8.66 10.30 0.76
C PRO A 156 -8.88 11.18 2.02
N MET A 157 -8.58 10.63 3.20
CA MET A 157 -8.89 11.24 4.50
C MET A 157 -7.68 11.61 5.36
N LEU A 158 -6.49 11.07 5.07
CA LEU A 158 -5.29 11.29 5.89
C LEU A 158 -4.91 12.76 5.99
N GLU A 159 -4.99 13.52 4.89
CA GLU A 159 -4.69 14.95 4.94
C GLU A 159 -5.62 15.68 5.91
N ALA A 160 -6.92 15.36 5.91
CA ALA A 160 -7.88 15.93 6.84
C ALA A 160 -7.62 15.51 8.29
N MET A 161 -7.24 14.24 8.53
CA MET A 161 -6.86 13.75 9.86
C MET A 161 -5.62 14.47 10.40
N TYR A 162 -4.55 14.54 9.61
CA TYR A 162 -3.31 15.23 9.98
C TYR A 162 -3.51 16.74 10.17
N ALA A 163 -4.30 17.39 9.31
CA ALA A 163 -4.59 18.82 9.42
C ALA A 163 -5.25 19.17 10.76
N LYS A 164 -6.20 18.35 11.23
CA LYS A 164 -6.86 18.54 12.54
C LYS A 164 -5.88 18.31 13.70
N GLU A 165 -5.10 17.22 13.68
CA GLU A 165 -4.18 16.87 14.76
C GLU A 165 -3.06 17.89 14.94
N THR A 166 -2.58 18.46 13.82
CA THR A 166 -1.39 19.32 13.77
C THR A 166 -1.70 20.82 13.66
N ASP A 167 -2.96 21.21 13.77
CA ASP A 167 -3.36 22.62 13.75
C ASP A 167 -2.69 23.41 14.89
N LYS A 168 -1.81 24.33 14.52
CA LYS A 168 -1.00 25.10 15.48
C LYS A 168 -1.86 26.03 16.35
N ALA A 169 -2.88 26.65 15.79
CA ALA A 169 -3.72 27.60 16.50
C ALA A 169 -4.57 26.88 17.54
N ARG A 170 -5.23 25.78 17.14
CA ARG A 170 -6.03 24.96 18.06
C ARG A 170 -5.16 24.25 19.09
N ARG A 171 -3.91 23.87 18.76
CA ARG A 171 -2.94 23.36 19.75
C ARG A 171 -2.52 24.42 20.78
N ALA A 172 -2.32 25.66 20.36
CA ALA A 172 -2.04 26.75 21.29
C ALA A 172 -3.24 27.02 22.22
N GLU A 173 -4.46 27.07 21.66
CA GLU A 173 -5.70 27.18 22.42
C GLU A 173 -5.85 26.05 23.44
N LEU A 174 -5.64 24.79 23.01
CA LEU A 174 -5.68 23.62 23.88
C LEU A 174 -4.70 23.75 25.06
N ASN A 175 -3.49 24.22 24.81
CA ASN A 175 -2.46 24.36 25.84
C ASN A 175 -2.80 25.44 26.87
N GLU A 176 -3.47 26.53 26.47
CA GLU A 176 -3.98 27.53 27.41
C GLU A 176 -5.20 27.01 28.18
N LEU A 177 -6.16 26.38 27.50
CA LEU A 177 -7.33 25.78 28.14
C LEU A 177 -6.95 24.71 29.16
N LYS A 178 -5.89 23.92 28.92
CA LYS A 178 -5.41 22.93 29.91
C LYS A 178 -5.05 23.56 31.27
N LYS A 179 -4.66 24.84 31.29
CA LYS A 179 -4.30 25.57 32.52
C LYS A 179 -5.51 26.19 33.21
N THR A 180 -6.53 26.60 32.44
CA THR A 180 -7.64 27.45 32.93
C THR A 180 -8.99 26.73 32.96
N ASP A 181 -9.27 25.83 32.01
CA ASP A 181 -10.50 25.05 31.91
C ASP A 181 -10.21 23.64 31.33
N PRO A 182 -9.79 22.69 32.19
CA PRO A 182 -9.45 21.33 31.77
C PRO A 182 -10.62 20.57 31.11
N LYS A 183 -11.87 20.91 31.44
CA LYS A 183 -13.06 20.25 30.87
C LYS A 183 -13.24 20.65 29.41
N THR A 184 -13.10 21.94 29.10
CA THR A 184 -13.16 22.44 27.72
C THR A 184 -11.94 21.99 26.92
N ALA A 185 -10.75 22.00 27.53
CA ALA A 185 -9.53 21.42 26.92
C ALA A 185 -9.74 19.95 26.50
N GLY A 186 -10.36 19.14 27.38
CA GLY A 186 -10.67 17.75 27.07
C GLY A 186 -11.65 17.56 25.92
N LYS A 187 -12.62 18.48 25.75
CA LYS A 187 -13.55 18.45 24.60
C LYS A 187 -12.81 18.80 23.30
N LEU A 188 -12.03 19.88 23.31
CA LEU A 188 -11.25 20.31 22.15
C LEU A 188 -10.25 19.23 21.71
N LEU A 189 -9.53 18.62 22.65
CA LEU A 189 -8.62 17.52 22.34
C LEU A 189 -9.35 16.35 21.65
N ARG A 190 -10.54 15.97 22.14
CA ARG A 190 -11.30 14.88 21.51
C ARG A 190 -11.77 15.24 20.10
N GLU A 191 -12.21 16.47 19.88
CA GLU A 191 -12.64 16.95 18.55
C GLU A 191 -11.50 16.94 17.53
N MET A 192 -10.29 17.33 17.96
CA MET A 192 -9.13 17.40 17.08
C MET A 192 -8.46 16.05 16.85
N SER A 193 -8.57 15.14 17.81
CA SER A 193 -7.78 13.90 17.83
C SER A 193 -8.17 12.97 16.70
N TYR A 194 -7.21 12.59 15.84
CA TYR A 194 -7.40 11.48 14.89
C TYR A 194 -7.39 10.11 15.58
N HIS A 195 -7.08 10.04 16.88
CA HIS A 195 -7.15 8.79 17.67
C HIS A 195 -8.57 8.47 18.14
N ILE A 196 -9.56 9.25 17.67
CA ILE A 196 -10.97 9.05 17.93
C ILE A 196 -11.68 8.97 16.59
N ASP A 197 -12.51 7.94 16.42
CA ASP A 197 -13.31 7.76 15.23
C ASP A 197 -14.44 8.80 15.18
N HIS A 198 -14.33 9.72 14.22
CA HIS A 198 -15.31 10.77 13.93
C HIS A 198 -16.28 10.40 12.80
N GLY A 199 -16.40 9.11 12.47
CA GLY A 199 -17.24 8.59 11.39
C GLY A 199 -16.45 7.93 10.28
N HIS A 200 -15.18 8.31 10.09
CA HIS A 200 -14.36 7.89 8.94
C HIS A 200 -13.17 7.00 9.33
N GLY A 201 -13.09 6.55 10.59
CA GLY A 201 -11.96 5.78 11.12
C GLY A 201 -10.97 6.63 11.94
N MET A 202 -9.86 6.02 12.37
CA MET A 202 -8.92 6.57 13.35
C MET A 202 -7.57 5.84 13.38
N ASP A 203 -6.58 6.47 14.02
CA ASP A 203 -5.36 5.80 14.48
C ASP A 203 -5.58 5.27 15.92
N CYS A 204 -5.75 3.95 16.07
CA CYS A 204 -5.89 3.31 17.39
C CYS A 204 -4.91 2.16 17.62
N TYR A 205 -3.95 1.99 16.71
CA TYR A 205 -3.01 0.88 16.73
C TYR A 205 -1.77 1.24 17.58
N ALA A 206 -1.33 0.30 18.42
CA ALA A 206 -0.09 0.49 19.17
C ALA A 206 1.06 -0.15 18.41
N VAL A 207 1.97 0.66 17.86
CA VAL A 207 3.16 0.08 17.22
C VAL A 207 4.19 -0.29 18.27
N GLY A 208 4.58 0.66 19.13
CA GLY A 208 5.70 0.48 20.05
C GLY A 208 7.00 0.14 19.34
N PRO A 209 8.07 -0.23 20.06
CA PRO A 209 9.34 -0.59 19.44
C PRO A 209 9.32 -2.05 18.96
N THR A 210 8.48 -2.34 17.97
CA THR A 210 8.15 -3.68 17.44
C THR A 210 8.12 -3.66 15.90
N LEU A 211 7.79 -4.78 15.24
CA LEU A 211 7.56 -4.84 13.79
C LEU A 211 6.21 -4.21 13.35
N GLY A 212 5.38 -3.77 14.29
CA GLY A 212 4.16 -3.02 14.00
C GLY A 212 3.18 -3.76 13.08
N ALA A 213 2.72 -3.06 12.05
CA ALA A 213 1.67 -3.55 11.15
C ALA A 213 2.13 -4.52 10.05
N GLY A 214 3.38 -4.99 10.06
CA GLY A 214 3.90 -5.86 9.00
C GLY A 214 5.29 -5.49 8.51
N VAL A 215 6.21 -5.03 9.36
CA VAL A 215 7.59 -4.75 8.93
C VAL A 215 8.34 -6.06 8.69
N ALA A 216 9.10 -6.13 7.59
CA ALA A 216 10.14 -7.13 7.39
C ALA A 216 11.48 -6.69 7.99
N ALA A 217 12.25 -7.61 8.57
CA ALA A 217 13.56 -7.33 9.14
C ALA A 217 14.48 -8.56 9.12
N LEU A 218 15.78 -8.34 8.91
CA LEU A 218 16.79 -9.41 9.00
C LEU A 218 16.86 -9.99 10.41
N MET A 219 17.28 -11.25 10.52
CA MET A 219 17.52 -11.92 11.78
C MET A 219 18.97 -12.41 11.90
N VAL A 220 19.53 -12.27 13.10
CA VAL A 220 20.87 -12.76 13.46
C VAL A 220 20.75 -13.53 14.77
N ASN A 221 21.10 -14.82 14.77
CA ASN A 221 21.00 -15.69 15.96
C ASN A 221 19.62 -15.59 16.64
N ASP A 222 18.55 -15.76 15.84
CA ASP A 222 17.14 -15.64 16.25
C ASP A 222 16.71 -14.26 16.78
N THR A 223 17.57 -13.25 16.68
CA THR A 223 17.27 -11.87 17.09
C THR A 223 16.97 -11.01 15.87
N ILE A 224 15.87 -10.26 15.93
CA ILE A 224 15.47 -9.31 14.88
C ILE A 224 16.40 -8.09 14.89
N VAL A 225 16.93 -7.73 13.72
CA VAL A 225 17.63 -6.47 13.47
C VAL A 225 16.59 -5.42 13.06
N TYR A 226 16.05 -4.69 14.05
CA TYR A 226 14.98 -3.74 13.80
C TYR A 226 15.45 -2.55 12.94
N PRO A 227 14.75 -2.22 11.85
CA PRO A 227 14.98 -1.00 11.11
C PRO A 227 14.49 0.19 11.95
N TRP A 228 15.25 1.28 12.02
CA TRP A 228 14.89 2.44 12.84
C TRP A 228 14.73 3.70 12.02
N CYS A 229 13.47 4.04 11.73
CA CYS A 229 13.03 5.13 10.86
C CYS A 229 13.73 5.17 9.50
N TYR A 230 13.03 5.62 8.46
CA TYR A 230 13.75 5.89 7.22
C TYR A 230 14.67 7.11 7.43
N LYS A 231 15.76 7.16 6.68
CA LYS A 231 16.66 8.32 6.58
C LYS A 231 16.21 9.24 5.45
N ASP A 232 16.02 8.67 4.27
CA ASP A 232 15.61 9.38 3.05
C ASP A 232 14.31 8.76 2.51
N GLN A 233 13.41 9.59 1.98
CA GLN A 233 12.16 9.16 1.36
C GLN A 233 11.93 9.84 0.02
N GLU A 234 11.26 9.13 -0.89
CA GLU A 234 10.83 9.62 -2.19
C GLU A 234 9.45 9.04 -2.53
N ILE A 235 8.45 9.89 -2.71
CA ILE A 235 7.14 9.48 -3.26
C ILE A 235 7.29 9.43 -4.78
N LEU A 236 7.12 8.24 -5.34
CA LEU A 236 7.33 7.93 -6.75
C LEU A 236 6.02 7.95 -7.53
N ASP A 237 4.96 7.39 -6.95
CA ASP A 237 3.61 7.41 -7.51
C ASP A 237 2.64 8.01 -6.49
N ASN A 238 1.72 8.86 -6.94
CA ASN A 238 0.75 9.51 -6.06
C ASN A 238 -0.64 9.63 -6.69
N GLY A 239 -1.19 8.50 -7.10
CA GLY A 239 -2.54 8.36 -7.63
C GLY A 239 -2.67 8.56 -9.15
N PRO A 240 -3.88 8.33 -9.69
CA PRO A 240 -5.11 8.06 -8.95
C PRO A 240 -5.26 6.64 -8.41
N LEU A 241 -4.57 5.64 -8.96
CA LEU A 241 -4.78 4.22 -8.64
C LEU A 241 -3.71 3.61 -7.73
N ARG A 242 -2.51 4.17 -7.72
CA ARG A 242 -1.36 3.64 -6.98
C ARG A 242 -0.60 4.74 -6.27
N PHE A 243 -0.29 4.46 -5.01
CA PHE A 243 0.77 5.12 -4.27
C PHE A 243 2.01 4.24 -4.26
N THR A 244 3.18 4.83 -4.48
CA THR A 244 4.48 4.17 -4.32
C THR A 244 5.44 5.12 -3.63
N ALA A 245 6.15 4.64 -2.61
CA ALA A 245 7.25 5.37 -2.00
C ALA A 245 8.48 4.49 -1.81
N LYS A 246 9.65 5.11 -2.02
CA LYS A 246 10.94 4.54 -1.71
C LYS A 246 11.43 5.09 -0.37
N LEU A 247 11.82 4.20 0.53
CA LEU A 247 12.42 4.53 1.83
C LEU A 247 13.83 3.95 1.89
N VAL A 248 14.81 4.77 2.24
CA VAL A 248 16.20 4.33 2.47
C VAL A 248 16.53 4.56 3.93
N PHE A 249 17.07 3.54 4.61
CA PHE A 249 17.34 3.58 6.04
C PHE A 249 18.79 3.97 6.34
N ASN A 250 19.04 4.34 7.60
CA ASN A 250 20.41 4.45 8.11
C ASN A 250 21.12 3.08 8.07
N PRO A 251 22.46 3.04 7.95
CA PRO A 251 23.20 1.78 8.01
C PRO A 251 22.89 0.98 9.27
N LEU A 252 22.53 -0.29 9.08
CA LEU A 252 22.23 -1.27 10.12
C LEU A 252 23.52 -1.93 10.60
N ASN A 253 23.55 -2.36 11.86
CA ASN A 253 24.57 -3.27 12.35
C ASN A 253 24.10 -4.72 12.16
N VAL A 254 24.70 -5.41 11.20
CA VAL A 254 24.41 -6.82 10.89
C VAL A 254 25.67 -7.64 11.11
N LYS A 255 25.69 -8.48 12.16
CA LYS A 255 26.86 -9.30 12.54
C LYS A 255 28.16 -8.50 12.68
N GLY A 256 28.08 -7.26 13.17
CA GLY A 256 29.22 -6.36 13.34
C GLY A 256 29.55 -5.50 12.12
N ASP A 257 28.94 -5.75 10.96
CA ASP A 257 29.04 -4.88 9.80
C ASP A 257 28.04 -3.73 9.92
N THR A 258 28.54 -2.50 9.99
CA THR A 258 27.72 -1.27 10.13
C THR A 258 27.52 -0.53 8.81
N THR A 259 27.73 -1.21 7.67
CA THR A 259 27.61 -0.61 6.33
C THR A 259 26.40 -1.12 5.54
N VAL A 260 25.63 -2.06 6.10
CA VAL A 260 24.45 -2.63 5.45
C VAL A 260 23.34 -1.61 5.40
N VAL A 261 22.86 -1.25 4.21
CA VAL A 261 21.78 -0.25 4.03
C VAL A 261 20.56 -0.93 3.46
N GLU A 262 19.45 -0.81 4.20
CA GLU A 262 18.13 -1.27 3.80
C GLU A 262 17.44 -0.23 2.91
N THR A 263 16.81 -0.70 1.83
CA THR A 263 15.92 0.07 0.97
C THR A 263 14.59 -0.66 0.83
N ARG A 264 13.49 0.10 0.88
CA ARG A 264 12.14 -0.40 0.67
C ARG A 264 11.47 0.34 -0.46
N LEU A 265 10.79 -0.40 -1.32
CA LEU A 265 9.80 0.14 -2.25
C LEU A 265 8.43 -0.36 -1.79
N ILE A 266 7.60 0.56 -1.29
CA ILE A 266 6.27 0.27 -0.75
C ILE A 266 5.24 0.76 -1.75
N THR A 267 4.30 -0.11 -2.13
CA THR A 267 3.23 0.17 -3.08
C THR A 267 1.89 -0.16 -2.45
N LEU A 268 0.91 0.74 -2.57
CA LEU A 268 -0.48 0.52 -2.23
C LEU A 268 -1.37 0.84 -3.43
N ASP A 269 -2.11 -0.18 -3.86
CA ASP A 269 -3.07 -0.08 -4.96
C ASP A 269 -4.48 0.20 -4.45
N ALA A 270 -5.27 0.94 -5.22
CA ALA A 270 -6.70 1.11 -5.00
C ALA A 270 -7.41 -0.25 -4.84
N GLY A 271 -8.34 -0.34 -3.90
CA GLY A 271 -9.10 -1.55 -3.61
C GLY A 271 -8.34 -2.68 -2.89
N SER A 272 -7.07 -2.49 -2.54
CA SER A 272 -6.28 -3.50 -1.80
C SER A 272 -6.23 -3.21 -0.30
N HIS A 273 -6.48 -4.23 0.55
CA HIS A 273 -6.16 -4.11 1.98
C HIS A 273 -4.65 -4.17 2.29
N LEU A 274 -3.86 -4.63 1.33
CA LEU A 274 -2.45 -4.96 1.54
C LEU A 274 -1.55 -4.08 0.68
N ASN A 275 -0.51 -3.56 1.31
CA ASN A 275 0.67 -3.03 0.64
C ASN A 275 1.46 -4.18 0.02
N LYS A 276 2.10 -3.93 -1.10
CA LYS A 276 3.26 -4.70 -1.58
C LYS A 276 4.52 -4.00 -1.09
N THR A 277 5.51 -4.74 -0.63
CA THR A 277 6.82 -4.17 -0.30
C THR A 277 7.93 -5.03 -0.83
N ALA A 278 8.84 -4.43 -1.60
CA ALA A 278 10.12 -5.01 -1.97
C ALA A 278 11.21 -4.44 -1.05
N VAL A 279 11.95 -5.31 -0.37
CA VAL A 279 13.04 -4.94 0.54
C VAL A 279 14.36 -5.44 -0.02
N SER A 280 15.37 -4.57 -0.05
CA SER A 280 16.74 -4.93 -0.42
C SER A 280 17.76 -4.42 0.59
N TYR A 281 18.89 -5.12 0.69
CA TYR A 281 20.00 -4.79 1.57
C TYR A 281 21.29 -4.68 0.76
N SER A 282 21.78 -3.46 0.58
CA SER A 282 23.10 -3.25 -0.02
C SER A 282 24.21 -3.53 1.01
N ASN A 283 25.39 -3.95 0.53
CA ASN A 283 26.55 -4.37 1.32
C ASN A 283 26.36 -5.60 2.22
N LEU A 284 25.21 -6.27 2.19
CA LEU A 284 25.05 -7.56 2.85
C LEU A 284 25.92 -8.62 2.16
N LYS A 285 26.67 -9.41 2.94
CA LYS A 285 27.72 -10.31 2.42
C LYS A 285 27.34 -11.78 2.35
N GLU A 286 26.31 -12.17 3.08
CA GLU A 286 25.87 -13.56 3.22
C GLU A 286 24.35 -13.63 3.35
N ALA A 287 23.79 -14.78 3.01
CA ALA A 287 22.37 -15.06 3.22
C ALA A 287 22.03 -15.01 4.71
N LEU A 288 20.88 -14.42 5.03
CA LEU A 288 20.35 -14.35 6.40
C LEU A 288 18.85 -14.62 6.39
N PRO A 289 18.29 -15.13 7.50
CA PRO A 289 16.84 -15.16 7.63
C PRO A 289 16.27 -13.73 7.65
N ILE A 290 15.09 -13.59 7.08
CA ILE A 290 14.28 -12.37 7.13
C ILE A 290 12.88 -12.71 7.63
N ALA A 291 12.36 -11.91 8.54
CA ALA A 291 11.02 -12.10 9.10
C ALA A 291 10.12 -10.93 8.74
N ALA A 292 8.99 -11.21 8.08
CA ALA A 292 7.85 -10.29 8.05
C ALA A 292 7.01 -10.53 9.30
N GLY A 293 6.76 -9.48 10.09
CA GLY A 293 6.14 -9.63 11.40
C GLY A 293 5.07 -8.61 11.75
N ILE A 294 4.10 -9.08 12.52
CA ILE A 294 3.00 -8.29 13.09
C ILE A 294 3.13 -8.36 14.61
N VAL A 295 3.01 -7.22 15.30
CA VAL A 295 3.04 -7.18 16.77
C VAL A 295 1.82 -7.86 17.38
N LEU A 296 2.04 -8.57 18.49
CA LEU A 296 0.98 -9.14 19.33
C LEU A 296 0.75 -8.25 20.55
N HIS A 297 -0.49 -7.87 20.79
CA HIS A 297 -0.93 -7.08 21.95
C HIS A 297 -1.65 -7.90 23.02
N GLU A 298 -2.03 -9.12 22.68
CA GLU A 298 -2.52 -10.12 23.62
C GLU A 298 -2.08 -11.51 23.15
N PRO A 299 -1.64 -12.40 24.05
CA PRO A 299 -1.19 -13.74 23.69
C PRO A 299 -2.34 -14.67 23.29
N ASP A 300 -3.55 -14.37 23.78
CA ASP A 300 -4.78 -15.13 23.51
C ASP A 300 -5.54 -14.65 22.26
N GLY A 301 -5.01 -13.62 21.58
CA GLY A 301 -5.59 -13.14 20.33
C GLY A 301 -5.49 -14.22 19.25
N ALA A 302 -6.46 -14.24 18.33
CA ALA A 302 -6.52 -15.28 17.32
C ALA A 302 -5.40 -15.10 16.28
N VAL A 303 -4.38 -15.96 16.35
CA VAL A 303 -3.28 -16.05 15.40
C VAL A 303 -3.51 -17.22 14.45
N VAL A 304 -3.29 -17.01 13.16
CA VAL A 304 -3.18 -18.08 12.17
C VAL A 304 -1.81 -18.01 11.52
N THR A 305 -1.11 -19.14 11.47
CA THR A 305 0.16 -19.27 10.75
C THR A 305 0.08 -20.40 9.75
N ASN A 306 0.46 -20.12 8.51
CA ASN A 306 0.49 -21.12 7.45
C ASN A 306 1.70 -20.89 6.56
N ALA A 307 2.84 -21.49 6.92
CA ALA A 307 4.08 -21.36 6.15
C ALA A 307 3.94 -21.98 4.74
N ALA A 308 3.23 -23.12 4.64
CA ALA A 308 3.01 -23.80 3.36
C ALA A 308 2.28 -22.89 2.37
N ASP A 309 1.20 -22.24 2.82
CA ASP A 309 0.42 -21.31 1.99
C ASP A 309 0.93 -19.86 2.05
N GLY A 310 1.97 -19.60 2.85
CA GLY A 310 2.73 -18.35 2.84
C GLY A 310 2.05 -17.17 3.48
N TYR A 311 1.18 -17.36 4.47
CA TYR A 311 0.53 -16.24 5.12
C TYR A 311 0.44 -16.39 6.64
N ILE A 312 0.33 -15.25 7.30
CA ILE A 312 0.07 -15.12 8.73
C ILE A 312 -1.04 -14.12 8.95
N THR A 313 -1.85 -14.33 9.99
CA THR A 313 -2.87 -13.36 10.43
C THR A 313 -2.87 -13.23 11.95
N TYR A 314 -3.38 -12.10 12.41
CA TYR A 314 -3.61 -11.83 13.83
C TYR A 314 -4.83 -10.94 14.01
N VAL A 315 -5.69 -11.27 14.97
CA VAL A 315 -6.80 -10.43 15.39
C VAL A 315 -6.33 -9.55 16.55
N ASP A 316 -6.11 -8.28 16.24
CA ASP A 316 -5.69 -7.27 17.19
C ASP A 316 -6.89 -6.69 17.97
N PRO A 317 -6.84 -6.64 19.31
CA PRO A 317 -7.93 -6.10 20.13
C PRO A 317 -8.09 -4.58 20.02
N THR A 318 -7.10 -3.89 19.46
CA THR A 318 -6.93 -2.43 19.43
C THR A 318 -6.81 -1.81 20.81
N ASN A 319 -6.37 -0.56 20.88
CA ASN A 319 -6.36 0.16 22.15
C ASN A 319 -7.76 0.67 22.48
N GLY A 320 -8.47 -0.01 23.39
CA GLY A 320 -9.69 0.49 24.01
C GLY A 320 -10.96 -0.26 23.60
N PRO A 321 -11.95 -0.38 24.51
CA PRO A 321 -13.04 -1.37 24.39
C PRO A 321 -14.01 -1.12 23.23
N ASN A 322 -14.08 0.12 22.74
CA ASN A 322 -15.06 0.53 21.74
C ASN A 322 -14.46 0.75 20.36
N ASN A 323 -13.16 0.48 20.15
CA ASN A 323 -12.50 0.78 18.90
C ASN A 323 -12.71 -0.29 17.82
N GLY A 324 -13.26 -1.44 18.20
CA GLY A 324 -13.43 -2.59 17.31
C GLY A 324 -12.21 -3.50 17.37
N LYS A 325 -12.05 -4.35 16.36
CA LYS A 325 -10.89 -5.24 16.20
C LYS A 325 -10.27 -4.98 14.84
N ILE A 326 -8.94 -4.97 14.80
CA ILE A 326 -8.19 -4.91 13.55
C ILE A 326 -7.75 -6.33 13.20
N PHE A 327 -7.97 -6.73 11.95
CA PHE A 327 -7.52 -8.02 11.44
C PHE A 327 -6.27 -7.79 10.62
N MET A 328 -5.12 -8.14 11.17
CA MET A 328 -3.81 -7.95 10.57
C MET A 328 -3.44 -9.16 9.72
N GLY A 329 -2.66 -8.94 8.66
CA GLY A 329 -2.20 -10.04 7.82
C GLY A 329 -0.97 -9.70 7.01
N ALA A 330 -0.18 -10.74 6.72
CA ALA A 330 0.91 -10.68 5.76
C ALA A 330 0.92 -11.94 4.89
N ALA A 331 1.30 -11.78 3.63
CA ALA A 331 1.43 -12.86 2.66
C ALA A 331 2.77 -12.76 1.92
N VAL A 332 3.40 -13.91 1.66
CA VAL A 332 4.71 -14.02 1.01
C VAL A 332 4.54 -14.83 -0.28
N PRO A 333 4.87 -14.24 -1.46
CA PRO A 333 4.70 -14.90 -2.75
C PRO A 333 5.72 -16.03 -2.99
N THR A 334 6.77 -16.11 -2.18
CA THR A 334 7.80 -17.15 -2.24
C THR A 334 7.70 -18.11 -1.04
N VAL A 335 8.68 -19.00 -0.91
CA VAL A 335 8.74 -20.00 0.15
C VAL A 335 8.92 -19.33 1.51
N VAL A 336 8.03 -19.67 2.45
CA VAL A 336 8.17 -19.35 3.88
C VAL A 336 8.68 -20.61 4.58
N LYS A 337 9.83 -20.52 5.25
CA LYS A 337 10.42 -21.63 5.99
C LYS A 337 9.65 -21.95 7.26
N GLU A 338 9.24 -20.91 7.97
CA GLU A 338 8.58 -21.04 9.26
C GLU A 338 7.58 -19.91 9.45
N ALA A 339 6.42 -20.22 10.04
CA ALA A 339 5.45 -19.23 10.45
C ALA A 339 5.00 -19.52 11.88
N LYS A 340 5.24 -18.60 12.81
CA LYS A 340 5.02 -18.83 14.26
C LYS A 340 4.73 -17.55 15.02
N ALA A 341 4.03 -17.70 16.15
CA ALA A 341 4.01 -16.71 17.21
C ALA A 341 5.26 -16.85 18.10
N VAL A 342 5.85 -15.72 18.48
CA VAL A 342 7.01 -15.63 19.38
C VAL A 342 6.67 -14.60 20.45
N LEU A 343 6.54 -15.07 21.70
CA LEU A 343 6.26 -14.21 22.84
C LEU A 343 7.54 -13.62 23.43
N PHE A 344 7.45 -12.36 23.85
CA PHE A 344 8.50 -11.69 24.59
C PHE A 344 8.56 -12.16 26.05
N SER A 345 9.77 -12.18 26.60
CA SER A 345 9.95 -12.33 28.04
C SER A 345 9.36 -11.13 28.79
N GLU A 346 9.00 -11.30 30.06
CA GLU A 346 8.47 -10.21 30.90
C GLU A 346 9.40 -8.98 30.99
N GLN A 347 10.72 -9.19 30.90
CA GLN A 347 11.67 -8.08 30.83
C GLN A 347 11.62 -7.35 29.49
N GLU A 348 11.50 -8.10 28.39
CA GLU A 348 11.40 -7.52 27.05
C GLU A 348 10.06 -6.80 26.85
N LYS A 349 8.93 -7.34 27.33
CA LYS A 349 7.62 -6.65 27.26
C LYS A 349 7.69 -5.21 27.80
N LYS A 350 8.36 -5.00 28.94
CA LYS A 350 8.56 -3.65 29.52
C LYS A 350 9.33 -2.70 28.62
N GLN A 351 10.22 -3.23 27.78
CA GLN A 351 10.98 -2.46 26.79
C GLN A 351 10.21 -2.27 25.48
N ARG A 352 9.12 -3.03 25.28
CA ARG A 352 8.29 -3.10 24.08
C ARG A 352 6.91 -2.48 24.26
N ASN A 353 6.79 -1.50 25.16
CA ASN A 353 5.51 -0.85 25.50
C ASN A 353 4.41 -1.87 25.87
N ASN A 354 4.80 -2.96 26.53
CA ASN A 354 3.94 -4.08 26.93
C ASN A 354 3.32 -4.87 25.77
N ALA A 355 3.84 -4.78 24.55
CA ALA A 355 3.54 -5.76 23.52
C ALA A 355 3.92 -7.16 24.00
N ASP A 356 3.14 -8.17 23.63
CA ASP A 356 3.32 -9.55 24.07
C ASP A 356 4.29 -10.34 23.20
N GLY A 357 4.51 -9.92 21.95
CA GLY A 357 5.37 -10.64 21.03
C GLY A 357 5.16 -10.25 19.57
N HIS A 358 5.45 -11.20 18.68
CA HIS A 358 5.17 -11.10 17.26
C HIS A 358 4.57 -12.39 16.72
N VAL A 359 3.75 -12.29 15.67
CA VAL A 359 3.61 -13.37 14.69
C VAL A 359 4.54 -13.10 13.52
N LEU A 360 5.32 -14.10 13.12
CA LEU A 360 6.40 -13.98 12.13
C LEU A 360 6.18 -14.98 10.99
N ALA A 361 6.43 -14.54 9.76
CA ALA A 361 6.69 -15.37 8.59
C ALA A 361 8.17 -15.22 8.24
N ILE A 362 8.93 -16.31 8.37
CA ILE A 362 10.39 -16.33 8.25
C ILE A 362 10.77 -17.01 6.94
N SER A 363 11.61 -16.32 6.16
CA SER A 363 12.14 -16.77 4.87
C SER A 363 13.66 -16.59 4.85
N ASP A 364 14.31 -17.05 3.78
CA ASP A 364 15.70 -16.67 3.50
C ASP A 364 15.75 -15.37 2.70
N TYR A 365 16.75 -14.55 2.98
CA TYR A 365 17.14 -13.42 2.16
C TYR A 365 18.52 -13.65 1.54
N GLU A 366 18.58 -13.55 0.22
CA GLU A 366 19.83 -13.65 -0.54
C GLU A 366 20.33 -12.25 -0.93
N PRO A 367 21.61 -11.90 -0.66
CA PRO A 367 22.18 -10.62 -1.07
C PRO A 367 22.03 -10.34 -2.57
N GLY A 368 21.66 -9.11 -2.92
CA GLY A 368 21.46 -8.70 -4.31
C GLY A 368 20.09 -9.07 -4.89
N SER A 369 19.20 -9.68 -4.09
CA SER A 369 17.79 -9.91 -4.45
C SER A 369 16.85 -8.97 -3.70
N ASP A 370 15.60 -8.91 -4.14
CA ASP A 370 14.50 -8.28 -3.40
C ASP A 370 13.72 -9.34 -2.62
N TYR A 371 13.48 -9.08 -1.34
CA TYR A 371 12.44 -9.77 -0.58
C TYR A 371 11.10 -9.07 -0.80
N VAL A 372 10.21 -9.72 -1.55
CA VAL A 372 8.86 -9.20 -1.81
C VAL A 372 7.89 -9.86 -0.86
N TYR A 373 7.06 -9.06 -0.20
CA TYR A 373 5.96 -9.53 0.63
C TYR A 373 4.80 -8.53 0.63
N TYR A 374 3.66 -8.96 1.14
CA TYR A 374 2.44 -8.16 1.22
C TYR A 374 1.98 -8.07 2.66
N TRP A 375 1.47 -6.91 3.08
CA TRP A 375 1.07 -6.68 4.47
C TRP A 375 0.02 -5.58 4.58
N GLY A 376 -0.85 -5.70 5.57
CA GLY A 376 -1.90 -4.73 5.80
C GLY A 376 -2.96 -5.28 6.74
N PHE A 377 -4.18 -4.75 6.63
CA PHE A 377 -5.22 -5.05 7.61
C PHE A 377 -6.63 -4.84 7.06
N ALA A 378 -7.60 -5.34 7.80
CA ALA A 378 -8.99 -4.90 7.75
C ALA A 378 -9.51 -4.53 9.13
N TRP A 379 -10.67 -3.87 9.20
CA TRP A 379 -11.26 -3.41 10.45
C TRP A 379 -12.71 -3.88 10.56
N ASN A 380 -13.08 -4.47 11.71
CA ASN A 380 -14.38 -5.10 11.87
C ASN A 380 -15.59 -4.16 11.79
N LYS A 381 -15.36 -2.84 11.77
CA LYS A 381 -16.37 -1.80 11.59
C LYS A 381 -16.44 -1.26 10.15
N ALA A 382 -15.70 -1.86 9.22
CA ALA A 382 -15.69 -1.53 7.80
C ALA A 382 -16.33 -2.68 6.99
N ASP A 383 -15.71 -3.06 5.88
CA ASP A 383 -16.17 -4.03 4.90
C ASP A 383 -15.95 -5.49 5.33
N ILE A 384 -14.75 -5.85 5.85
CA ILE A 384 -14.48 -7.17 6.42
C ILE A 384 -14.77 -7.17 7.92
N LYS A 385 -15.84 -7.86 8.33
CA LYS A 385 -16.41 -7.75 9.68
C LYS A 385 -15.99 -8.85 10.66
N THR A 386 -15.42 -9.95 10.16
CA THR A 386 -15.13 -11.15 10.96
C THR A 386 -13.71 -11.66 10.74
N PRO A 387 -13.08 -12.28 11.75
CA PRO A 387 -11.81 -12.97 11.59
C PRO A 387 -11.84 -14.05 10.50
N GLU A 388 -12.95 -14.77 10.37
CA GLU A 388 -13.13 -15.83 9.38
C GLU A 388 -13.07 -15.27 7.95
N ALA A 389 -13.77 -14.16 7.70
CA ALA A 389 -13.72 -13.49 6.40
C ALA A 389 -12.32 -12.93 6.09
N TRP A 390 -11.61 -12.40 7.10
CA TRP A 390 -10.23 -11.96 6.92
C TRP A 390 -9.27 -13.12 6.62
N ASN A 391 -9.40 -14.23 7.34
CA ASN A 391 -8.56 -15.41 7.10
C ASN A 391 -8.80 -15.99 5.71
N GLN A 392 -10.05 -16.01 5.24
CA GLN A 392 -10.35 -16.40 3.86
C GLN A 392 -9.73 -15.41 2.86
N TYR A 393 -9.90 -14.09 3.08
CA TYR A 393 -9.28 -13.06 2.24
C TYR A 393 -7.76 -13.23 2.15
N MET A 394 -7.08 -13.49 3.27
CA MET A 394 -5.62 -13.67 3.31
C MET A 394 -5.17 -14.96 2.61
N ALA A 395 -5.90 -16.07 2.78
CA ALA A 395 -5.62 -17.32 2.07
C ALA A 395 -5.78 -17.14 0.55
N ASP A 396 -6.87 -16.49 0.13
CA ASP A 396 -7.17 -16.15 -1.25
C ASP A 396 -6.11 -15.22 -1.85
N PHE A 397 -5.72 -14.18 -1.11
CA PHE A 397 -4.70 -13.23 -1.54
C PHE A 397 -3.33 -13.91 -1.70
N ALA A 398 -2.96 -14.79 -0.77
CA ALA A 398 -1.72 -15.56 -0.85
C ALA A 398 -1.67 -16.44 -2.11
N GLN A 399 -2.79 -17.09 -2.47
CA GLN A 399 -2.89 -17.83 -3.73
C GLN A 399 -2.74 -16.92 -4.96
N LYS A 400 -3.39 -15.76 -4.95
CA LYS A 400 -3.34 -14.77 -6.03
C LYS A 400 -1.92 -14.27 -6.32
N VAL A 401 -1.15 -13.94 -5.28
CA VAL A 401 0.23 -13.43 -5.46
C VAL A 401 1.24 -14.52 -5.83
N ARG A 402 0.94 -15.79 -5.52
CA ARG A 402 1.73 -16.95 -5.94
C ARG A 402 1.42 -17.44 -7.35
N ASN A 403 0.26 -17.06 -7.88
CA ASN A 403 -0.20 -17.42 -9.21
C ASN A 403 -0.66 -16.14 -9.94
N PRO A 404 0.26 -15.23 -10.32
CA PRO A 404 -0.09 -13.92 -10.85
C PRO A 404 -0.91 -14.01 -12.15
N LEU A 405 -1.69 -12.96 -12.44
CA LEU A 405 -2.32 -12.78 -13.74
C LEU A 405 -1.26 -12.81 -14.85
N THR A 406 -1.58 -13.45 -15.97
CA THR A 406 -0.74 -13.40 -17.17
C THR A 406 -1.27 -12.32 -18.11
N VAL A 407 -0.40 -11.42 -18.55
CA VAL A 407 -0.75 -10.31 -19.44
C VAL A 407 -0.03 -10.47 -20.76
N SER A 408 -0.77 -10.38 -21.87
CA SER A 408 -0.21 -10.40 -23.22
C SER A 408 -0.70 -9.20 -24.02
N ILE A 409 0.21 -8.58 -24.76
CA ILE A 409 -0.05 -7.40 -25.58
C ILE A 409 0.05 -7.78 -27.05
N SER A 410 -0.93 -7.38 -27.84
CA SER A 410 -1.02 -7.66 -29.28
C SER A 410 -1.64 -6.48 -30.03
N LYS A 411 -1.42 -6.42 -31.34
CA LYS A 411 -1.87 -5.34 -32.20
C LYS A 411 -3.23 -5.60 -32.82
#